data_AF-A0A925F5V2-F1
#
_entry.id   AF-A0A925F5V2-F1
#
_cell.length_a   1.000
_cell.length_b   1.000
_cell.length_c   1.000
_cell.angle_alpha   90.00
_cell.angle_beta   90.00
_cell.angle_gamma   90.00
#
_symmetry.space_group_name_H-M   'P 1'
#
loop_
_entity.id
_entity.type
_entity.pdbx_description
1 polymer ?
#
loop_
_entity_poly.entity_id
_entity_poly.type
_entity_poly.pdbx_seq_one_letter_code
_entity_poly.pdbx_strand_id
1 'polypeptide(L)' 'MKKYIEKNIMAEDVIIDAATELQDAGIDSFSIVEIILFIERKYGVVIPDDKLVPENFRTLQALSSTVLELI' A
#
# COMPACT_ATOMS: atom_id res chain seq x y z
N MET A 1 0.63 8.72 0.08
CA MET A 1 0.23 7.33 -0.21
C MET A 1 -1.27 7.19 -0.13
N LYS A 2 -1.89 7.48 1.03
CA LYS A 2 -3.36 7.49 1.25
C LYS A 2 -4.20 8.03 0.07
N LYS A 3 -3.99 9.29 -0.34
CA LYS A 3 -4.73 9.92 -1.47
C LYS A 3 -4.66 9.18 -2.81
N TYR A 4 -3.59 8.43 -3.09
CA TYR A 4 -3.47 7.67 -4.34
C TYR A 4 -4.35 6.42 -4.29
N ILE A 5 -4.34 5.74 -3.15
CA ILE A 5 -5.11 4.51 -2.93
C ILE A 5 -6.60 4.82 -2.97
N GLU A 6 -7.05 5.84 -2.24
CA GLU A 6 -8.45 6.29 -2.24
C GLU A 6 -8.97 6.65 -3.65
N LYS A 7 -8.10 7.21 -4.51
CA LYS A 7 -8.51 7.72 -5.82
C LYS A 7 -8.43 6.70 -6.96
N ASN A 8 -7.47 5.77 -6.91
CA ASN A 8 -7.16 4.90 -8.05
C ASN A 8 -7.53 3.43 -7.82
N ILE A 9 -7.72 3.02 -6.57
CA ILE A 9 -7.87 1.60 -6.21
C ILE A 9 -9.24 1.33 -5.58
N MET A 10 -9.79 2.28 -4.84
CA MET A 10 -11.01 2.07 -4.06
C MET A 10 -12.25 2.62 -4.74
N ALA A 11 -13.40 2.02 -4.41
CA ALA A 11 -14.71 2.60 -4.70
C ALA A 11 -14.91 3.89 -3.87
N GLU A 12 -15.67 4.84 -4.43
CA GLU A 12 -15.77 6.25 -3.99
C GLU A 12 -16.24 6.44 -2.52
N ASP A 13 -16.81 5.41 -1.90
CA ASP A 13 -17.39 5.44 -0.54
C ASP A 13 -16.60 4.67 0.54
N VAL A 14 -15.39 4.17 0.25
CA VAL A 14 -14.60 3.43 1.24
C VAL A 14 -13.66 4.35 2.01
N ILE A 15 -13.93 4.54 3.31
CA ILE A 15 -13.06 5.29 4.21
C ILE A 15 -12.07 4.31 4.86
N ILE A 16 -10.79 4.46 4.53
CA ILE A 16 -9.68 3.75 5.19
C ILE A 16 -8.91 4.66 6.15
N ASP A 17 -8.66 4.14 7.35
CA ASP A 17 -7.71 4.70 8.29
C ASP A 17 -6.34 4.00 8.19
N ALA A 18 -5.37 4.47 8.99
CA ALA A 18 -4.02 3.92 8.94
C ALA A 18 -3.94 2.45 9.42
N ALA A 19 -4.86 2.03 10.28
CA ALA A 19 -4.89 0.71 10.90
C ALA A 19 -5.84 -0.26 10.17
N THR A 20 -6.63 0.23 9.21
CA THR A 20 -7.60 -0.58 8.48
C THR A 20 -6.88 -1.65 7.67
N GLU A 21 -7.41 -2.87 7.73
CA GLU A 21 -6.91 -3.95 6.91
C GLU A 21 -7.22 -3.67 5.44
N LEU A 22 -6.19 -3.66 4.59
CA LEU A 22 -6.35 -3.33 3.18
C LEU A 22 -7.27 -4.35 2.47
N GLN A 23 -7.23 -5.62 2.89
CA GLN A 23 -8.09 -6.68 2.34
C GLN A 23 -9.57 -6.42 2.62
N ASP A 24 -9.92 -6.03 3.86
CA ASP A 24 -11.30 -5.67 4.25
C ASP A 24 -11.80 -4.44 3.49
N ALA A 25 -10.86 -3.58 3.07
CA ALA A 25 -11.12 -2.40 2.28
C ALA A 25 -11.28 -2.68 0.77
N GLY A 26 -11.22 -3.95 0.36
CA GLY A 26 -11.38 -4.38 -1.04
C GLY A 26 -10.10 -4.27 -1.86
N ILE A 27 -8.93 -4.08 -1.24
CA ILE A 27 -7.64 -4.12 -1.94
C ILE A 27 -7.26 -5.58 -2.19
N ASP A 28 -7.14 -5.94 -3.46
CA ASP A 28 -6.74 -7.27 -3.92
C ASP A 28 -5.24 -7.35 -4.26
N SER A 29 -4.80 -8.54 -4.66
CA SER A 29 -3.39 -8.81 -5.00
C SER A 29 -2.87 -7.93 -6.15
N PHE A 30 -3.72 -7.57 -7.11
CA PHE A 30 -3.32 -6.70 -8.23
C PHE A 30 -3.17 -5.26 -7.79
N SER A 31 -4.08 -4.79 -6.95
CA SER A 31 -4.02 -3.46 -6.33
C SER A 31 -2.74 -3.28 -5.50
N ILE A 32 -2.29 -4.33 -4.80
CA ILE A 32 -1.00 -4.32 -4.10
C ILE A 32 0.17 -4.09 -5.06
N VAL A 33 0.19 -4.74 -6.22
CA VAL A 33 1.24 -4.54 -7.24
C VAL A 33 1.24 -3.11 -7.75
N GLU A 34 0.07 -2.51 -7.99
CA GLU A 34 -0.01 -1.10 -8.40
C GLU A 34 0.50 -0.14 -7.32
N ILE A 35 0.22 -0.42 -6.04
CA ILE A 35 0.72 0.34 -4.90
C ILE A 35 2.24 0.28 -4.82
N ILE A 36 2.82 -0.92 -4.96
CA ILE A 36 4.28 -1.14 -5.02
C ILE A 36 4.89 -0.29 -6.12
N LEU A 37 4.40 -0.45 -7.35
CA LEU A 37 4.91 0.31 -8.50
C LEU A 37 4.76 1.82 -8.34
N PHE A 38 3.68 2.28 -7.70
CA PHE A 38 3.49 3.69 -7.37
C PHE A 38 4.54 4.19 -6.37
N ILE A 39 4.81 3.43 -5.30
CA ILE A 39 5.81 3.76 -4.28
C ILE A 39 7.19 3.86 -4.93
N GLU A 40 7.58 2.84 -5.71
CA GLU A 40 8.89 2.78 -6.36
C GLU A 40 9.11 3.97 -7.29
N ARG A 41 8.12 4.28 -8.15
CA ARG A 41 8.18 5.45 -9.02
C ARG A 41 8.20 6.77 -8.25
N LYS A 42 7.43 6.86 -7.16
CA LYS A 42 7.27 8.11 -6.41
C LYS A 42 8.50 8.46 -5.58
N TYR A 43 9.12 7.47 -4.96
CA TYR A 43 10.24 7.68 -4.03
C TYR A 43 11.59 7.24 -4.61
N GLY A 44 11.63 6.62 -5.79
CA GLY A 44 12.87 6.16 -6.42
C GLY A 44 13.52 4.98 -5.69
N VAL A 45 12.73 4.22 -4.93
CA VAL A 45 13.17 3.03 -4.19
C VAL A 45 12.74 1.76 -4.91
N VAL A 46 13.32 0.62 -4.54
CA VAL A 46 12.85 -0.72 -4.95
C VAL A 46 12.46 -1.46 -3.69
N ILE A 47 11.28 -2.08 -3.68
CA ILE A 47 10.87 -2.91 -2.54
C ILE A 47 11.51 -4.29 -2.71
N PRO A 48 12.40 -4.73 -1.80
CA PRO A 48 13.07 -6.01 -1.95
C PRO A 48 12.11 -7.18 -1.65
N ASP A 49 12.36 -8.32 -2.30
CA ASP A 49 11.49 -9.51 -2.26
C ASP A 49 11.20 -10.02 -0.84
N ASP A 50 12.16 -9.89 0.08
CA ASP A 50 12.02 -10.28 1.49
C ASP A 50 11.02 -9.40 2.27
N LYS A 51 10.74 -8.19 1.76
CA LYS A 51 9.70 -7.30 2.28
C LYS A 51 8.35 -7.48 1.58
N LEU A 52 8.27 -8.31 0.54
CA LEU A 52 7.01 -8.66 -0.15
C LEU A 52 6.20 -9.72 0.62
N VAL A 53 6.03 -9.50 1.93
CA VAL A 53 5.30 -10.40 2.82
C VAL A 53 3.94 -9.80 3.20
N PRO A 54 2.88 -10.61 3.39
CA PRO A 54 1.54 -10.11 3.67
C PRO A 54 1.46 -9.16 4.88
N GLU A 55 2.31 -9.34 5.90
CA GLU A 55 2.31 -8.44 7.07
C GLU A 55 2.60 -6.98 6.69
N ASN A 56 3.50 -6.74 5.74
CA ASN A 56 3.89 -5.39 5.31
C ASN A 56 2.81 -4.68 4.48
N PHE A 57 1.86 -5.44 3.94
CA PHE A 57 0.74 -4.91 3.15
C PHE A 57 -0.60 -5.04 3.88
N ARG A 58 -0.58 -5.42 5.17
CA ARG A 58 -1.80 -5.64 5.93
C ARG A 58 -2.59 -4.35 6.11
N THR A 59 -1.91 -3.24 6.41
CA THR A 59 -2.53 -1.94 6.67
C THR A 59 -1.75 -0.82 6.00
N LEU A 60 -2.36 0.36 5.85
CA LEU A 60 -1.67 1.56 5.36
C LEU A 60 -0.47 1.93 6.25
N GLN A 61 -0.56 1.69 7.56
CA GLN A 61 0.52 1.95 8.51
C GLN A 61 1.69 1.00 8.31
N ALA A 62 1.44 -0.31 8.19
CA ALA A 62 2.49 -1.30 7.96
C ALA A 62 3.24 -0.97 6.66
N LEU A 63 2.50 -0.70 5.59
CA LEU A 63 3.06 -0.31 4.30
C LEU A 63 3.88 0.98 4.41
N SER A 64 3.37 1.99 5.14
CA SER A 64 4.10 3.25 5.33
C SER A 64 5.42 3.05 6.07
N SER A 65 5.43 2.20 7.11
CA SER A 65 6.65 1.86 7.84
C SER A 65 7.65 1.14 6.94
N THR A 66 7.20 0.15 6.16
CA THR A 66 8.05 -0.56 5.19
C THR A 66 8.70 0.39 4.20
N VAL A 67 7.95 1.37 3.68
CA VAL A 67 8.48 2.37 2.75
C VAL A 67 9.47 3.30 3.44
N LEU A 68 9.18 3.76 4.66
CA LEU A 68 10.07 4.65 5.42
C LEU A 68 11.43 4.02 5.74
N GLU A 69 11.50 2.70 5.86
CA GLU A 69 12.78 1.99 6.04
C GLU A 69 13.65 1.94 4.78
N LEU A 70 13.11 2.30 3.61
CA LEU A 70 13.80 2.23 2.32
C LEU A 70 14.31 3.60 1.83
N ILE A 71 14.01 4.68 2.54
CA ILE A 71 14.33 6.08 2.18
C ILE A 71 15.34 6.71 3.12
#